data_AF-A0A6I2YRW7-F1
#
_entry.id   AF-A0A6I2YRW7-F1
#
_cell.length_a   1.000
_cell.length_b   1.000
_cell.length_c   1.000
_cell.angle_alpha   90.00
_cell.angle_beta   90.00
_cell.angle_gamma   90.00
#
_symmetry.space_group_name_H-M   'P 1'
#
loop_
_entity.id
_entity.type
_entity.pdbx_description
1 polymer ?
#
loop_
_entity_poly.entity_id
_entity_poly.type
_entity_poly.pdbx_seq_one_letter_code
_entity_poly.pdbx_strand_id
1 'polypeptide(L)'
;MTLSSSDPFVVLGLSFGAPLDDIRAARRRLARDAHPDRGGSEEAMKALNAAFDSAIAHATGRRVLVDPGTRGAATGSRRSTAPAAPAAPTARAAQREQTRSAGRFRVSHDHPSFTIDALPAEAYEALLIVCSWIGEVLVDEPPYVLDVHLSDPSECWCRLELVPDAGSSTVSITVAAVDRGPCPDVEVVRDLWVSHLNQLGRWDGD
;
A
#
# COMPACT_ATOMS: atom_id res chain seq x y z
N MET A 1 5.81 -29.37 9.66
CA MET A 1 5.80 -28.16 8.81
C MET A 1 4.42 -27.50 8.94
N THR A 2 4.21 -26.67 9.96
CA THR A 2 3.01 -25.84 10.05
C THR A 2 3.31 -24.54 9.31
N LEU A 3 2.95 -24.50 8.02
CA LEU A 3 2.79 -23.23 7.31
C LEU A 3 1.73 -22.47 8.11
N SER A 4 2.15 -21.49 8.90
CA SER A 4 1.18 -20.64 9.60
C SER A 4 0.38 -19.95 8.52
N SER A 5 -0.92 -20.24 8.45
CA SER A 5 -1.92 -19.71 7.52
C SER A 5 -2.09 -18.17 7.58
N SER A 6 -1.12 -17.47 8.18
CA SER A 6 -1.11 -16.05 8.45
C SER A 6 0.07 -15.32 7.79
N ASP A 7 1.01 -16.03 7.13
CA ASP A 7 2.04 -15.35 6.34
C ASP A 7 1.45 -14.89 5.00
N PRO A 8 1.36 -13.57 4.75
CA PRO A 8 0.78 -13.06 3.51
C PRO A 8 1.52 -13.51 2.26
N PHE A 9 2.85 -13.68 2.30
CA PHE A 9 3.62 -14.12 1.14
C PHE A 9 3.32 -15.57 0.79
N VAL A 10 3.16 -16.44 1.80
CA VAL A 10 2.78 -17.84 1.59
C VAL A 10 1.38 -17.96 1.00
N VAL A 11 0.40 -17.17 1.48
CA VAL A 11 -0.96 -17.16 0.92
C VAL A 11 -0.95 -16.72 -0.56
N LEU A 12 -0.06 -15.79 -0.92
CA LEU A 12 0.15 -15.36 -2.31
C LEU A 12 0.99 -16.34 -3.14
N GLY A 13 1.55 -17.40 -2.52
CA GLY A 13 2.46 -18.33 -3.18
C GLY A 13 3.81 -17.71 -3.56
N LEU A 14 4.28 -16.74 -2.78
CA LEU A 14 5.51 -15.97 -3.00
C LEU A 14 6.55 -16.23 -1.91
N SER A 15 7.80 -15.90 -2.22
CA SER A 15 8.86 -15.83 -1.21
C SER A 15 8.68 -14.59 -0.33
N PHE A 16 9.12 -14.66 0.93
CA PHE A 16 9.09 -13.52 1.84
C PHE A 16 9.87 -12.33 1.24
N GLY A 17 9.26 -11.14 1.26
CA GLY A 17 9.87 -9.93 0.72
C GLY A 17 9.90 -9.88 -0.81
N ALA A 18 9.06 -10.68 -1.49
CA ALA A 18 8.86 -10.56 -2.94
C ALA A 18 8.55 -9.11 -3.35
N PRO A 19 9.04 -8.65 -4.52
CA PRO A 19 8.80 -7.30 -4.99
C PRO A 19 7.30 -7.05 -5.24
N LEU A 20 6.90 -5.77 -5.22
CA LEU A 20 5.51 -5.33 -5.44
C LEU A 20 4.89 -5.91 -6.73
N ASP A 21 5.68 -6.03 -7.79
CA ASP A 21 5.25 -6.59 -9.09
C ASP A 21 4.78 -8.03 -8.93
N ASP A 22 5.55 -8.85 -8.21
CA ASP A 22 5.24 -10.25 -7.95
C ASP A 22 4.02 -10.40 -7.02
N ILE A 23 3.92 -9.55 -5.99
CA ILE A 23 2.74 -9.48 -5.09
C ILE A 23 1.46 -9.24 -5.91
N ARG A 24 1.51 -8.31 -6.87
CA ARG A 24 0.39 -7.97 -7.75
C ARG A 24 0.07 -9.06 -8.76
N ALA A 25 1.09 -9.58 -9.43
CA ALA A 25 0.93 -10.67 -10.39
C ALA A 25 0.32 -11.91 -9.72
N ALA A 26 0.75 -12.22 -8.50
CA ALA A 26 0.20 -13.31 -7.70
C ALA A 26 -1.27 -13.08 -7.36
N ARG A 27 -1.64 -11.89 -6.86
CA ARG A 27 -3.04 -11.59 -6.55
C ARG A 27 -3.93 -11.64 -7.79
N ARG A 28 -3.52 -11.04 -8.92
CA ARG A 28 -4.29 -11.09 -10.18
C ARG A 28 -4.57 -12.53 -10.63
N ARG A 29 -3.58 -13.42 -10.46
CA ARG A 29 -3.74 -14.85 -10.76
C ARG A 29 -4.74 -15.49 -9.81
N LEU A 30 -4.52 -15.35 -8.50
CA LEU A 30 -5.33 -16.00 -7.46
C LEU A 30 -6.76 -15.46 -7.39
N ALA A 31 -6.99 -14.19 -7.68
CA ALA A 31 -8.32 -13.57 -7.66
C ALA A 31 -9.23 -14.15 -8.74
N ARG A 32 -8.69 -14.50 -9.92
CA ARG A 32 -9.47 -15.16 -10.98
C ARG A 32 -9.98 -16.53 -10.56
N ASP A 33 -9.19 -17.25 -9.75
CA ASP A 33 -9.50 -18.59 -9.27
C ASP A 33 -10.38 -18.55 -8.00
N ALA A 34 -10.21 -17.54 -7.16
CA ALA A 34 -10.96 -17.36 -5.91
C ALA A 34 -12.33 -16.66 -6.09
N HIS A 35 -12.63 -16.12 -7.28
CA HIS A 35 -13.87 -15.41 -7.54
C HIS A 35 -15.10 -16.34 -7.36
N PRO A 36 -16.13 -15.93 -6.58
CA PRO A 36 -17.32 -16.75 -6.33
C PRO A 36 -18.04 -17.17 -7.63
N ASP A 37 -18.13 -16.27 -8.61
CA ASP A 37 -18.73 -16.56 -9.93
C ASP A 37 -17.97 -17.62 -10.76
N ARG A 38 -16.73 -17.96 -10.38
CA ARG A 38 -15.93 -19.01 -11.03
C ARG A 38 -15.73 -20.25 -10.16
N GLY A 39 -16.51 -20.38 -9.08
CA GLY A 39 -16.47 -21.53 -8.17
C GLY A 39 -15.54 -21.35 -6.97
N GLY A 40 -15.01 -20.15 -6.76
CA GLY A 40 -14.35 -19.77 -5.51
C GLY A 40 -15.34 -19.42 -4.39
N SER A 41 -14.85 -18.87 -3.30
CA SER A 41 -15.69 -18.43 -2.17
C SER A 41 -15.34 -17.01 -1.75
N GLU A 42 -16.32 -16.28 -1.22
CA GLU A 42 -16.07 -14.97 -0.61
C GLU A 42 -15.00 -15.04 0.48
N GLU A 43 -14.99 -16.12 1.27
CA GLU A 43 -14.00 -16.33 2.34
C GLU A 43 -12.58 -16.47 1.76
N ALA A 44 -12.43 -17.19 0.64
CA ALA A 44 -11.15 -17.31 -0.06
C ALA A 44 -10.70 -15.96 -0.63
N MET A 45 -11.62 -15.20 -1.21
CA MET A 45 -11.32 -13.85 -1.73
C MET A 45 -10.94 -12.87 -0.61
N LYS A 46 -11.66 -12.90 0.52
CA LYS A 46 -11.35 -12.10 1.73
C LYS A 46 -9.96 -12.44 2.28
N ALA A 47 -9.62 -13.73 2.38
CA ALA A 47 -8.29 -14.16 2.82
C ALA A 47 -7.18 -13.73 1.85
N LEU A 48 -7.43 -13.82 0.54
CA LEU A 48 -6.51 -13.33 -0.49
C LEU A 48 -6.28 -11.82 -0.40
N ASN A 49 -7.35 -11.03 -0.23
CA ASN A 49 -7.27 -9.58 -0.07
C ASN A 49 -6.49 -9.22 1.20
N ALA A 50 -6.79 -9.84 2.34
CA ALA A 50 -6.08 -9.58 3.60
C ALA A 50 -4.57 -9.90 3.51
N ALA A 51 -4.22 -10.99 2.81
CA ALA A 51 -2.82 -11.35 2.57
C ALA A 51 -2.14 -10.33 1.64
N PHE A 52 -2.81 -9.95 0.55
CA PHE A 52 -2.32 -8.92 -0.36
C PHE A 52 -2.08 -7.58 0.35
N ASP A 53 -3.03 -7.12 1.16
CA ASP A 53 -2.93 -5.85 1.90
C ASP A 53 -1.72 -5.84 2.85
N SER A 54 -1.50 -6.97 3.54
CA SER A 54 -0.37 -7.14 4.44
C SER A 54 0.97 -7.16 3.69
N ALA A 55 1.02 -7.81 2.52
CA ALA A 55 2.22 -7.86 1.68
C ALA A 55 2.54 -6.47 1.07
N ILE A 56 1.53 -5.74 0.62
CA ILE A 56 1.68 -4.36 0.13
C ILE A 56 2.17 -3.44 1.24
N ALA A 57 1.53 -3.48 2.42
CA ALA A 57 1.96 -2.66 3.56
C ALA A 57 3.42 -2.93 3.95
N HIS A 58 3.88 -4.18 3.79
CA HIS A 58 5.29 -4.52 3.96
C HIS A 58 6.19 -3.92 2.89
N ALA A 59 5.85 -4.12 1.63
CA ALA A 59 6.68 -3.69 0.52
C ALA A 59 6.72 -2.16 0.35
N THR A 60 5.70 -1.43 0.78
CA THR A 60 5.66 0.05 0.81
C THR A 60 6.23 0.65 2.11
N GLY A 61 6.66 -0.19 3.07
CA GLY A 61 7.21 0.27 4.34
C GLY A 61 6.17 0.79 5.35
N ARG A 62 4.87 0.66 5.06
CA ARG A 62 3.76 1.00 5.99
C ARG A 62 3.71 0.07 7.19
N ARG A 63 4.23 -1.15 7.08
CA ARG A 63 4.30 -2.15 8.15
C ARG A 63 5.50 -3.08 8.00
N VAL A 64 6.36 -3.19 9.00
CA VAL A 64 7.44 -4.20 8.96
C VAL A 64 6.88 -5.56 9.40
N LEU A 65 7.00 -6.57 8.54
CA LEU A 65 6.69 -7.96 8.84
C LEU A 65 8.02 -8.65 9.19
N VAL A 66 7.96 -9.59 10.12
CA VAL A 66 9.14 -10.38 10.51
C VAL A 66 9.17 -11.63 9.66
N ASP A 67 10.31 -11.91 9.02
CA ASP A 67 10.52 -13.15 8.27
C ASP A 67 10.30 -14.36 9.21
N PRO A 68 9.32 -15.24 8.92
CA PRO A 68 9.06 -16.41 9.74
C PRO A 68 10.23 -17.41 9.74
N GLY A 69 11.11 -17.38 8.74
CA GLY A 69 12.33 -18.19 8.66
C GLY A 69 13.40 -17.80 9.67
N THR A 70 13.42 -16.55 10.14
CA THR A 70 14.47 -16.06 11.06
C THR A 70 14.28 -16.52 12.51
N ARG A 71 13.08 -17.00 12.90
CA ARG A 71 12.82 -17.55 14.24
C ARG A 71 13.51 -18.90 14.51
N GLY A 72 13.99 -19.59 13.47
CA GLY A 72 14.67 -20.89 13.59
C GLY A 72 16.18 -20.82 13.85
N ALA A 73 16.82 -19.65 13.69
CA ALA A 73 18.28 -19.53 13.71
C ALA A 73 18.89 -19.18 15.09
N ALA A 74 18.07 -19.00 16.14
CA ALA A 74 18.54 -18.65 17.48
C ALA A 74 18.57 -19.87 18.43
N THR A 75 19.25 -20.96 18.03
CA THR A 75 19.70 -21.98 18.99
C THR A 75 21.20 -22.21 18.83
N GLY A 76 21.97 -21.55 19.70
CA GLY A 76 23.36 -21.95 19.96
C GLY A 76 24.39 -20.83 19.85
N SER A 77 24.42 -19.90 20.81
CA SER A 77 25.70 -19.50 21.42
C SER A 77 25.46 -18.78 22.75
N ARG A 78 25.75 -19.48 23.85
CA ARG A 78 25.73 -18.95 25.21
C ARG A 78 27.10 -18.36 25.54
N ARG A 79 27.09 -17.18 26.18
CA ARG A 79 28.14 -16.39 26.88
C ARG A 79 28.54 -15.11 26.13
N SER A 80 28.59 -13.91 26.72
CA SER A 80 28.63 -13.49 28.13
C SER A 80 28.17 -12.04 28.32
N THR A 81 27.52 -11.84 29.46
CA THR A 81 27.32 -10.67 30.33
C THR A 81 27.97 -9.31 30.00
N ALA A 82 27.13 -8.26 29.97
CA ALA A 82 27.44 -6.86 30.31
C ALA A 82 27.65 -6.69 31.85
N PRO A 83 27.99 -5.52 32.46
CA PRO A 83 27.33 -4.21 32.22
C PRO A 83 28.13 -2.90 32.49
N ALA A 84 27.41 -1.78 32.24
CA ALA A 84 27.39 -0.51 33.00
C ALA A 84 28.12 0.74 32.44
N ALA A 85 27.31 1.78 32.23
CA ALA A 85 27.68 3.19 32.00
C ALA A 85 28.13 3.89 33.30
N PRO A 86 28.62 5.16 33.28
CA PRO A 86 27.70 6.32 33.29
C PRO A 86 28.22 7.67 32.70
N ALA A 87 27.30 8.64 32.69
CA ALA A 87 27.48 10.11 32.87
C ALA A 87 27.67 11.06 31.66
N ALA A 88 26.83 12.11 31.66
CA ALA A 88 26.87 13.31 30.82
C ALA A 88 27.77 14.42 31.42
N PRO A 89 28.19 15.45 30.65
CA PRO A 89 27.63 16.81 30.90
C PRO A 89 27.54 17.79 29.69
N THR A 90 26.59 18.73 29.81
CA THR A 90 26.52 20.18 29.43
C THR A 90 27.05 20.80 28.11
N ALA A 91 26.10 21.36 27.34
CA ALA A 91 25.95 22.73 26.79
C ALA A 91 27.09 23.55 26.10
N ARG A 92 26.79 23.89 24.82
CA ARG A 92 26.87 25.21 24.13
C ARG A 92 28.08 25.56 23.23
N ALA A 93 27.72 25.86 21.97
CA ALA A 93 28.31 26.77 20.98
C ALA A 93 29.22 26.23 19.86
N ALA A 94 28.84 26.64 18.63
CA ALA A 94 29.64 26.93 17.43
C ALA A 94 30.15 25.77 16.54
N GLN A 95 29.33 25.49 15.52
CA GLN A 95 29.65 25.56 14.08
C GLN A 95 30.93 24.90 13.51
N ARG A 96 30.66 24.12 12.44
CA ARG A 96 31.55 23.63 11.37
C ARG A 96 32.46 22.46 11.76
N GLU A 97 32.09 21.26 11.34
CA GLU A 97 32.72 20.64 10.16
C GLU A 97 31.97 19.35 9.80
N GLN A 98 31.74 19.17 8.50
CA GLN A 98 31.18 17.99 7.89
C GLN A 98 32.07 16.77 8.15
N THR A 99 31.57 15.73 8.84
CA THR A 99 32.02 14.36 8.60
C THR A 99 30.91 13.34 8.89
N ARG A 100 30.46 12.74 7.78
CA ARG A 100 29.81 11.45 7.59
C ARG A 100 29.75 10.52 8.81
N SER A 101 28.53 10.20 9.27
CA SER A 101 28.21 8.83 9.74
C SER A 101 26.70 8.61 9.94
N ALA A 102 26.19 7.61 9.22
CA ALA A 102 25.03 6.76 9.49
C ALA A 102 23.63 7.42 9.48
N GLY A 103 22.96 7.24 8.35
CA GLY A 103 21.57 7.60 8.10
C GLY A 103 20.62 7.02 9.14
N ARG A 104 20.02 7.91 9.93
CA ARG A 104 18.69 7.69 10.50
C ARG A 104 17.71 8.26 9.51
N PHE A 105 17.01 7.36 8.82
CA PHE A 105 15.91 7.65 7.91
C PHE A 105 14.97 8.67 8.56
N ARG A 106 14.89 9.89 8.00
CA ARG A 106 13.72 10.74 8.22
C ARG A 106 12.62 10.16 7.35
N VAL A 107 11.83 9.25 7.91
CA VAL A 107 10.66 8.75 7.21
C VAL A 107 9.52 9.73 7.48
N SER A 108 9.23 10.58 6.49
CA SER A 108 7.97 11.33 6.42
C SER A 108 7.04 10.51 5.55
N HIS A 109 6.10 9.82 6.18
CA HIS A 109 5.10 8.98 5.54
C HIS A 109 3.83 9.79 5.27
N ASP A 110 3.88 10.82 4.43
CA ASP A 110 2.62 11.38 3.92
C ASP A 110 2.20 10.54 2.73
N HIS A 111 1.26 9.63 2.98
CA HIS A 111 0.51 8.94 1.94
C HIS A 111 -0.37 10.01 1.29
N PRO A 112 -0.21 10.34 0.01
CA PRO A 112 -1.05 11.35 -0.60
C PRO A 112 -2.51 10.96 -0.44
N SER A 113 -3.30 11.93 0.00
CA SER A 113 -4.73 11.78 0.19
C SER A 113 -5.45 13.03 -0.30
N PHE A 114 -6.73 12.89 -0.61
CA PHE A 114 -7.63 13.99 -0.91
C PHE A 114 -9.02 13.67 -0.34
N THR A 115 -9.89 14.67 -0.28
CA THR A 115 -11.25 14.51 0.23
C THR A 115 -12.26 14.68 -0.90
N ILE A 116 -13.34 13.90 -0.84
CA ILE A 116 -14.52 14.04 -1.68
C ILE A 116 -15.67 14.43 -0.74
N ASP A 117 -16.35 15.53 -1.03
CA ASP A 117 -17.50 16.02 -0.25
C ASP A 117 -18.77 15.22 -0.57
N ALA A 118 -18.69 13.90 -0.34
CA ALA A 118 -19.75 12.94 -0.56
C ALA A 118 -19.59 11.74 0.38
N LEU A 119 -20.70 11.05 0.65
CA LEU A 119 -20.67 9.82 1.44
C LEU A 119 -19.88 8.72 0.71
N PRO A 120 -19.33 7.70 1.42
CA PRO A 120 -18.48 6.69 0.78
C PRO A 120 -19.08 6.00 -0.43
N ALA A 121 -20.39 5.71 -0.44
CA ALA A 121 -21.04 5.10 -1.58
C ALA A 121 -21.05 6.02 -2.82
N GLU A 122 -21.42 7.29 -2.65
CA GLU A 122 -21.46 8.29 -3.72
C GLU A 122 -20.04 8.62 -4.21
N ALA A 123 -19.09 8.76 -3.29
CA ALA A 123 -17.68 8.96 -3.61
C ALA A 123 -17.11 7.79 -4.42
N TYR A 124 -17.49 6.55 -4.06
CA TYR A 124 -17.07 5.36 -4.79
C TYR A 124 -17.62 5.33 -6.23
N GLU A 125 -18.89 5.69 -6.43
CA GLU A 125 -19.49 5.79 -7.75
C GLU A 125 -18.80 6.85 -8.62
N ALA A 126 -18.50 8.02 -8.05
CA ALA A 126 -17.74 9.06 -8.74
C ALA A 126 -16.35 8.57 -9.18
N LEU A 127 -15.66 7.81 -8.33
CA LEU A 127 -14.38 7.19 -8.66
C LEU A 127 -14.49 6.14 -9.77
N LEU A 128 -15.56 5.34 -9.80
CA LEU A 128 -15.81 4.39 -10.90
C LEU A 128 -16.03 5.12 -12.23
N ILE A 129 -16.79 6.22 -12.21
CA ILE A 129 -17.01 7.05 -13.42
C ILE A 129 -15.68 7.60 -13.92
N VAL A 130 -14.89 8.23 -13.05
CA VAL A 130 -13.57 8.76 -13.43
C VAL A 130 -12.65 7.64 -13.90
N CYS A 131 -12.65 6.48 -13.24
CA CYS A 131 -11.87 5.32 -13.65
C CYS A 131 -12.13 4.96 -15.11
N SER A 132 -13.40 4.99 -15.55
CA SER A 132 -13.77 4.67 -16.93
C SER A 132 -13.12 5.58 -17.98
N TRP A 133 -12.58 6.75 -17.57
CA TRP A 133 -11.92 7.70 -18.45
C TRP A 133 -10.40 7.50 -18.53
N ILE A 134 -9.77 7.07 -17.43
CA ILE A 134 -8.31 7.09 -17.26
C ILE A 134 -7.67 5.70 -17.12
N GLY A 135 -8.48 4.65 -16.97
CA GLY A 135 -7.95 3.32 -16.71
C GLY A 135 -8.98 2.19 -16.69
N GLU A 136 -8.55 1.06 -16.15
CA GLU A 136 -9.34 -0.16 -16.02
C GLU A 136 -9.45 -0.57 -14.55
N VAL A 137 -10.65 -0.93 -14.10
CA VAL A 137 -10.86 -1.45 -12.75
C VAL A 137 -10.29 -2.86 -12.65
N LEU A 138 -9.43 -3.09 -11.67
CA LEU A 138 -8.85 -4.40 -11.37
C LEU A 138 -9.54 -5.08 -10.18
N VAL A 139 -9.93 -4.31 -9.17
CA VAL A 139 -10.67 -4.78 -8.00
C VAL A 139 -11.74 -3.77 -7.66
N ASP A 140 -12.97 -4.26 -7.62
CA ASP A 140 -14.17 -3.51 -7.27
C ASP A 140 -14.69 -4.07 -5.93
N GLU A 141 -14.30 -3.46 -4.80
CA GLU A 141 -14.77 -3.82 -3.46
C GLU A 141 -15.50 -2.62 -2.82
N PRO A 142 -16.77 -2.40 -3.19
CA PRO A 142 -17.50 -1.22 -2.79
C PRO A 142 -17.81 -1.22 -1.28
N PRO A 143 -17.86 -0.04 -0.62
CA PRO A 143 -17.48 1.29 -1.13
C PRO A 143 -16.05 1.71 -0.76
N TYR A 144 -15.24 0.82 -0.17
CA TYR A 144 -14.03 1.24 0.56
C TYR A 144 -12.72 1.02 -0.19
N VAL A 145 -12.68 0.13 -1.19
CA VAL A 145 -11.43 -0.18 -1.89
C VAL A 145 -11.67 -0.28 -3.39
N LEU A 146 -10.92 0.52 -4.15
CA LEU A 146 -10.88 0.47 -5.60
C LEU A 146 -9.43 0.33 -6.07
N ASP A 147 -9.13 -0.75 -6.81
CA ASP A 147 -7.84 -0.89 -7.48
C ASP A 147 -8.00 -0.66 -8.98
N VAL A 148 -7.12 0.15 -9.53
CA VAL A 148 -7.18 0.61 -10.92
C VAL A 148 -5.83 0.42 -11.59
N HIS A 149 -5.88 0.01 -12.86
CA HIS A 149 -4.78 0.13 -13.80
C HIS A 149 -4.94 1.43 -14.59
N LEU A 150 -4.08 2.41 -14.34
CA LEU A 150 -4.05 3.66 -15.08
C LEU A 150 -3.15 3.53 -16.31
N SER A 151 -3.57 4.12 -17.41
CA SER A 151 -2.76 4.18 -18.65
C SER A 151 -2.09 5.55 -18.85
N ASP A 152 -2.59 6.58 -18.18
CA ASP A 152 -2.14 7.98 -18.23
C ASP A 152 -1.88 8.45 -16.78
N PRO A 153 -0.74 9.10 -16.44
CA PRO A 153 0.40 9.54 -17.28
C PRO A 153 1.34 8.44 -17.75
N SER A 154 1.28 7.27 -17.13
CA SER A 154 2.00 6.07 -17.54
C SER A 154 1.31 4.84 -16.95
N GLU A 155 1.61 3.66 -17.51
CA GLU A 155 1.08 2.39 -17.03
C GLU A 155 1.45 2.14 -15.57
N CYS A 156 0.48 2.37 -14.69
CA CYS A 156 0.68 2.21 -13.26
C CYS A 156 -0.57 1.67 -12.58
N TRP A 157 -0.33 1.02 -11.45
CA TRP A 157 -1.37 0.53 -10.58
C TRP A 157 -1.60 1.59 -9.52
N CYS A 158 -2.84 1.96 -9.29
CA CYS A 158 -3.21 2.76 -8.14
C CYS A 158 -4.31 2.08 -7.33
N ARG A 159 -4.16 2.13 -6.00
CA ARG A 159 -5.19 1.77 -5.05
C ARG A 159 -5.74 3.02 -4.40
N LEU A 160 -7.06 3.10 -4.33
CA LEU A 160 -7.80 4.12 -3.60
C LEU A 160 -8.46 3.44 -2.40
N GLU A 161 -8.05 3.84 -1.19
CA GLU A 161 -8.65 3.40 0.08
C GLU A 161 -9.54 4.54 0.62
N LEU A 162 -10.85 4.31 0.72
CA LEU A 162 -11.81 5.30 1.20
C LEU A 162 -12.10 5.10 2.69
N VAL A 163 -12.07 6.19 3.44
CA VAL A 163 -12.44 6.25 4.85
C VAL A 163 -13.52 7.32 5.04
N PRO A 164 -14.64 7.01 5.72
CA PRO A 164 -15.67 8.02 6.01
C PRO A 164 -15.12 9.10 6.94
N ASP A 165 -15.41 10.36 6.65
CA ASP A 165 -15.08 11.51 7.49
C ASP A 165 -16.24 12.52 7.53
N ALA A 166 -17.00 12.53 8.63
CA ALA A 166 -18.00 13.56 8.97
C ALA A 166 -18.86 14.09 7.80
N GLY A 167 -19.46 13.19 7.00
CA GLY A 167 -20.30 13.56 5.85
C GLY A 167 -19.57 13.63 4.50
N SER A 168 -18.26 13.42 4.51
CA SER A 168 -17.36 13.35 3.37
C SER A 168 -16.59 12.02 3.36
N SER A 169 -15.72 11.83 2.37
CA SER A 169 -14.85 10.66 2.24
C SER A 169 -13.41 11.09 2.04
N THR A 170 -12.50 10.62 2.90
CA THR A 170 -11.06 10.76 2.68
C THR A 170 -10.57 9.58 1.85
N VAL A 171 -9.89 9.87 0.74
CA VAL A 171 -9.32 8.88 -0.17
C VAL A 171 -7.80 8.90 -0.05
N SER A 172 -7.21 7.79 0.38
CA SER A 172 -5.75 7.59 0.42
C SER A 172 -5.31 6.84 -0.83
N ILE A 173 -4.22 7.29 -1.48
CA ILE A 173 -3.75 6.68 -2.73
C ILE A 173 -2.38 6.00 -2.59
N THR A 174 -2.31 4.75 -3.05
CA THR A 174 -1.04 4.00 -3.20
C THR A 174 -0.76 3.78 -4.67
N VAL A 175 0.45 4.08 -5.14
CA VAL A 175 0.83 3.90 -6.55
C VAL A 175 2.04 2.98 -6.67
N ALA A 176 2.04 2.13 -7.70
CA ALA A 176 3.21 1.33 -8.08
C ALA A 176 3.21 1.04 -9.60
N ALA A 177 4.38 0.99 -10.23
CA ALA A 177 4.53 0.70 -11.67
C ALA A 177 4.01 -0.71 -12.02
N VAL A 178 3.30 -0.92 -13.13
CA VAL A 178 2.72 -2.25 -13.45
C VAL A 178 3.74 -3.22 -14.04
N ASP A 179 4.83 -2.68 -14.61
CA ASP A 179 5.97 -3.40 -15.19
C ASP A 179 7.30 -2.67 -14.84
N ARG A 180 8.42 -3.04 -15.49
CA ARG A 180 9.74 -2.38 -15.34
C ARG A 180 9.80 -0.91 -15.83
N GLY A 181 8.66 -0.29 -16.11
CA GLY A 181 8.56 1.11 -16.51
C GLY A 181 8.77 2.08 -15.34
N PRO A 182 8.99 3.37 -15.62
CA PRO A 182 9.06 4.39 -14.57
C PRO A 182 7.69 4.54 -13.89
N CYS A 183 7.66 4.30 -12.57
CA CYS A 183 6.49 4.60 -11.75
C CYS A 183 6.26 6.11 -11.72
N PRO A 184 5.05 6.61 -12.04
CA PRO A 184 4.76 8.02 -11.88
C PRO A 184 4.79 8.40 -10.40
N ASP A 185 5.07 9.68 -10.14
CA ASP A 185 4.98 10.22 -8.78
C ASP A 185 3.53 10.09 -8.29
N VAL A 186 3.40 9.67 -7.03
CA VAL A 186 2.12 9.46 -6.38
C VAL A 186 1.31 10.76 -6.28
N GLU A 187 1.96 11.93 -6.19
CA GLU A 187 1.30 13.22 -6.23
C GLU A 187 0.69 13.52 -7.61
N VAL A 188 1.39 13.16 -8.69
CA VAL A 188 0.89 13.35 -10.06
C VAL A 188 -0.36 12.52 -10.28
N VAL A 189 -0.37 11.27 -9.80
CA VAL A 189 -1.56 10.41 -9.90
C VAL A 189 -2.71 10.96 -9.04
N ARG A 190 -2.45 11.42 -7.81
CA ARG A 190 -3.45 12.09 -6.97
C ARG A 190 -4.07 13.27 -7.71
N ASP A 191 -3.24 14.15 -8.25
CA ASP A 191 -3.68 15.38 -8.90
C ASP A 191 -4.46 15.09 -10.19
N LEU A 192 -4.14 14.00 -10.90
CA LEU A 192 -4.93 13.48 -12.02
C LEU A 192 -6.36 13.11 -11.55
N TRP A 193 -6.49 12.29 -10.50
CA TRP A 193 -7.78 11.91 -9.94
C TRP A 193 -8.60 13.14 -9.51
N VAL A 194 -7.98 14.05 -8.76
CA VAL A 194 -8.62 15.30 -8.31
C VAL A 194 -9.06 16.15 -9.49
N SER A 195 -8.25 16.25 -10.55
CA SER A 195 -8.59 16.99 -11.76
C SER A 195 -9.84 16.43 -12.44
N HIS A 196 -9.94 15.10 -12.60
CA HIS A 196 -11.10 14.47 -13.24
C HIS A 196 -12.35 14.48 -12.37
N LEU A 197 -12.23 14.30 -11.05
CA LEU A 197 -13.37 14.44 -10.13
C LEU A 197 -13.93 15.86 -10.15
N ASN A 198 -13.07 16.88 -10.18
CA ASN A 198 -13.49 18.27 -10.33
C ASN A 198 -14.12 18.56 -11.69
N GLN A 199 -13.75 17.82 -12.74
CA GLN A 199 -14.44 17.88 -14.02
C GLN A 199 -15.83 17.27 -13.90
N LEU A 200 -15.99 16.11 -13.26
CA LEU A 200 -17.29 15.47 -13.04
C LEU A 200 -18.27 16.37 -12.28
N GLY A 201 -17.84 16.96 -11.15
CA GLY A 201 -18.69 17.84 -10.34
C GLY A 201 -19.15 19.13 -11.02
N ARG A 202 -18.54 19.53 -12.14
CA ARG A 202 -19.03 20.65 -12.97
C ARG A 202 -20.25 20.29 -13.82
N TRP A 203 -20.50 19.01 -14.06
CA TRP A 203 -21.62 18.56 -14.92
C TRP A 203 -22.93 18.37 -14.14
N ASP A 204 -22.88 18.12 -12.83
CA ASP A 204 -24.08 17.93 -11.99
C ASP A 204 -24.71 19.26 -11.48
N GLY A 205 -24.14 20.41 -11.86
CA GLY A 205 -24.51 21.74 -11.35
C GLY A 205 -25.27 22.66 -12.31
N ASP A 206 -25.62 22.20 -13.52
CA ASP A 206 -26.43 22.91 -14.54
C ASP A 206 -27.80 22.20 -14.72
#